data_AF-A0A420D218-F1
#
_entry.id   AF-A0A420D218-F1
#
_cell.length_a   1.000
_cell.length_b   1.000
_cell.length_c   1.000
_cell.angle_alpha   90.00
_cell.angle_beta   90.00
_cell.angle_gamma   90.00
#
_symmetry.space_group_name_H-M   'P 1'
#
loop_
_entity.id
_entity.type
_entity.pdbx_description
1 polymer ?
#
loop_
_entity_poly.entity_id
_entity_poly.type
_entity_poly.pdbx_seq_one_letter_code
_entity_poly.pdbx_strand_id
1 'polypeptide(L)'
;MNERPAPETFPVTPRNRAKRLHERAAYDRDAVYAVLDAALLCHVAYVIDGQPYCTPTIHWREGDWLFWHGSSASRMLKNQKAGLPVCLTVAHLDGLILARSGFHHSANYRSAMCFGTARIIDDPQEKAEALKSVVDRFYPGRADILRENDPQEAKGTMVIGMRIEEASAKIRSGGVSDDPADIDAAVWAGVIPVETRLGTPEICPKVPDGVTYPDHLAHFQDGRRLDEVLTQSQALYEKALERS
;
A
#
# COMPACT_ATOMS: atom_id res chain seq x y z
N MET A 1 -4.40 27.93 7.26
CA MET A 1 -3.60 28.45 6.13
C MET A 1 -4.30 27.99 4.88
N ASN A 2 -4.67 28.90 3.96
CA ASN A 2 -5.26 28.52 2.68
C ASN A 2 -4.16 27.92 1.79
N GLU A 3 -3.91 26.62 1.92
CA GLU A 3 -3.07 25.89 0.98
C GLU A 3 -3.80 25.84 -0.36
N ARG A 4 -3.09 26.17 -1.45
CA ARG A 4 -3.60 25.89 -2.80
C ARG A 4 -3.86 24.38 -2.90
N PRO A 5 -4.91 23.96 -3.62
CA PRO A 5 -5.11 22.55 -3.88
C PRO A 5 -3.82 21.97 -4.47
N ALA A 6 -3.38 20.84 -3.91
CA ALA A 6 -2.21 20.14 -4.43
C ALA A 6 -2.43 19.84 -5.92
N PRO A 7 -1.39 19.93 -6.76
CA PRO A 7 -1.53 19.56 -8.17
C PRO A 7 -1.99 18.10 -8.29
N GLU A 8 -2.85 17.83 -9.26
CA GLU A 8 -3.40 16.49 -9.51
C GLU A 8 -2.31 15.45 -9.80
N THR A 9 -1.13 15.88 -10.25
CA THR A 9 0.02 15.03 -10.58
C THR A 9 1.23 15.29 -9.68
N PHE A 10 2.00 14.24 -9.42
CA PHE A 10 3.31 14.35 -8.77
C PHE A 10 4.35 14.92 -9.75
N PRO A 11 5.36 15.67 -9.26
CA PRO A 11 6.43 16.17 -10.10
C PRO A 11 7.20 15.01 -10.76
N VAL A 12 7.48 15.15 -12.06
CA VAL A 12 8.24 14.15 -12.84
C VAL A 12 9.70 14.60 -12.97
N THR A 13 10.56 13.98 -12.17
CA THR A 13 11.99 14.25 -12.11
C THR A 13 12.80 13.14 -12.80
N PRO A 14 14.12 13.28 -12.97
CA PRO A 14 14.97 12.17 -13.41
C PRO A 14 14.90 10.93 -12.52
N ARG A 15 14.48 11.05 -11.25
CA ARG A 15 14.41 9.95 -10.27
C ARG A 15 13.23 9.02 -10.53
N ASN A 16 12.04 9.55 -10.81
CA ASN A 16 10.81 8.77 -10.98
C ASN A 16 10.38 8.57 -12.45
N ARG A 17 10.97 9.31 -13.41
CA ARG A 17 10.60 9.22 -14.83
C ARG A 17 10.89 7.83 -15.41
N ALA A 18 9.84 7.12 -15.80
CA ALA A 18 9.97 5.85 -16.50
C ALA A 18 10.64 6.04 -17.86
N LYS A 19 11.67 5.22 -18.15
CA LYS A 19 12.36 5.21 -19.45
C LYS A 19 11.86 4.09 -20.37
N ARG A 20 11.83 2.85 -19.87
CA ARG A 20 11.37 1.67 -20.63
C ARG A 20 9.88 1.46 -20.44
N LEU A 21 9.13 1.28 -21.54
CA LEU A 21 7.68 1.11 -21.53
C LEU A 21 7.01 2.26 -20.74
N HIS A 22 7.34 3.49 -21.13
CA HIS A 22 6.94 4.71 -20.41
C HIS A 22 5.46 5.02 -20.59
N GLU A 23 4.84 4.51 -21.65
CA GLU A 23 3.39 4.55 -21.89
C GLU A 23 2.58 3.85 -20.79
N ARG A 24 3.23 3.00 -19.98
CA ARG A 24 2.64 2.33 -18.81
C ARG A 24 2.74 3.14 -17.53
N ALA A 25 3.47 4.26 -17.55
CA ALA A 25 3.70 5.07 -16.38
C ALA A 25 2.59 6.09 -16.18
N ALA A 26 2.13 6.22 -14.95
CA ALA A 26 1.19 7.24 -14.52
C ALA A 26 1.81 8.04 -13.36
N TYR A 27 1.49 9.32 -13.28
CA TYR A 27 2.04 10.25 -12.28
C TYR A 27 0.94 11.06 -11.57
N ASP A 28 -0.31 10.92 -12.00
CA ASP A 28 -1.47 11.44 -11.28
C ASP A 28 -1.65 10.74 -9.94
N ARG A 29 -2.18 11.50 -8.98
CA ARG A 29 -2.43 11.04 -7.61
C ARG A 29 -3.39 9.86 -7.60
N ASP A 30 -4.44 9.92 -8.41
CA ASP A 30 -5.47 8.88 -8.45
C ASP A 30 -4.87 7.52 -8.81
N ALA A 31 -4.02 7.43 -9.85
CA ALA A 31 -3.34 6.20 -10.22
C ALA A 31 -2.37 5.70 -9.14
N VAL A 32 -1.65 6.60 -8.47
CA VAL A 32 -0.71 6.23 -7.38
C VAL A 32 -1.48 5.75 -6.15
N TYR A 33 -2.53 6.46 -5.74
CA TYR A 33 -3.35 6.18 -4.56
C TYR A 33 -4.15 4.89 -4.75
N ALA A 34 -4.70 4.66 -5.95
CA ALA A 34 -5.38 3.40 -6.26
C ALA A 34 -4.48 2.17 -6.02
N VAL A 35 -3.16 2.27 -6.27
CA VAL A 35 -2.22 1.17 -6.00
C VAL A 35 -1.92 1.02 -4.52
N LEU A 36 -1.68 2.14 -3.83
CA LEU A 36 -1.37 2.16 -2.39
C LEU A 36 -2.56 1.67 -1.56
N ASP A 37 -3.75 2.16 -1.87
CA ASP A 37 -4.96 1.92 -1.08
C ASP A 37 -5.51 0.50 -1.25
N ALA A 38 -5.16 -0.14 -2.36
CA ALA A 38 -5.40 -1.55 -2.63
C ALA A 38 -4.44 -2.49 -1.88
N ALA A 39 -3.48 -1.97 -1.09
CA ALA A 39 -2.48 -2.77 -0.41
C ALA A 39 -2.43 -2.50 1.10
N LEU A 40 -2.14 -3.58 1.85
CA LEU A 40 -1.82 -3.51 3.28
C LEU A 40 -0.30 -3.53 3.47
N LEU A 41 0.40 -4.40 2.72
CA LEU A 41 1.84 -4.58 2.75
C LEU A 41 2.55 -3.68 1.73
N CYS A 42 3.67 -3.11 2.15
CA CYS A 42 4.60 -2.39 1.27
C CYS A 42 6.05 -2.83 1.54
N HIS A 43 6.96 -2.30 0.75
CA HIS A 43 8.40 -2.44 0.93
C HIS A 43 9.05 -1.05 1.03
N VAL A 44 9.69 -0.75 2.15
CA VAL A 44 10.39 0.53 2.36
C VAL A 44 11.89 0.32 2.14
N ALA A 45 12.43 0.98 1.12
CA ALA A 45 13.85 0.95 0.79
C ALA A 45 14.56 2.22 1.27
N TYR A 46 15.74 2.04 1.85
CA TYR A 46 16.58 3.10 2.41
C TYR A 46 18.03 2.64 2.54
N VAL A 47 18.94 3.57 2.88
CA VAL A 47 20.38 3.29 3.01
C VAL A 47 20.85 3.64 4.42
N ILE A 48 21.57 2.73 5.06
CA ILE A 48 22.27 2.96 6.34
C ILE A 48 23.75 2.67 6.12
N ASP A 49 24.63 3.61 6.42
CA ASP A 49 26.09 3.47 6.29
C ASP A 49 26.53 2.95 4.90
N GLY A 50 25.85 3.40 3.84
CA GLY A 50 26.09 2.97 2.45
C GLY A 50 25.47 1.62 2.07
N GLN A 51 24.92 0.86 3.01
CA GLN A 51 24.25 -0.42 2.75
C GLN A 51 22.75 -0.20 2.44
N PRO A 52 22.24 -0.65 1.27
CA PRO A 52 20.81 -0.64 0.99
C PRO A 52 20.07 -1.72 1.79
N TYR A 53 18.90 -1.35 2.27
CA TYR A 53 17.92 -2.22 2.92
C TYR A 53 16.56 -2.06 2.23
N CYS A 54 15.74 -3.11 2.31
CA CYS A 54 14.37 -3.12 1.83
C CYS A 54 13.54 -3.92 2.83
N THR A 55 12.68 -3.25 3.58
CA THR A 55 11.95 -3.86 4.70
C THR A 55 10.46 -3.96 4.36
N PRO A 56 9.88 -5.17 4.41
CA PRO A 56 8.44 -5.33 4.29
C PRO A 56 7.75 -4.88 5.58
N THR A 57 6.67 -4.11 5.45
CA THR A 57 5.87 -3.62 6.59
C THR A 57 4.43 -3.36 6.18
N ILE A 58 3.55 -3.22 7.18
CA ILE A 58 2.23 -2.63 7.00
C ILE A 58 2.39 -1.11 6.81
N HIS A 59 1.60 -0.54 5.91
CA HIS A 59 1.54 0.91 5.71
C HIS A 59 0.10 1.40 5.57
N TRP A 60 -0.11 2.69 5.75
CA TRP A 60 -1.38 3.33 5.37
C TRP A 60 -1.14 4.73 4.80
N ARG A 61 -2.16 5.25 4.11
CA ARG A 61 -2.16 6.57 3.50
C ARG A 61 -3.20 7.48 4.17
N GLU A 62 -2.82 8.72 4.40
CA GLU A 62 -3.74 9.82 4.74
C GLU A 62 -3.38 11.04 3.90
N GLY A 63 -4.26 11.40 2.95
CA GLY A 63 -3.93 12.40 1.94
C GLY A 63 -2.64 12.04 1.19
N ASP A 64 -1.67 12.96 1.20
CA ASP A 64 -0.34 12.82 0.58
C ASP A 64 0.71 12.23 1.54
N TRP A 65 0.31 11.75 2.73
CA TRP A 65 1.21 11.14 3.70
C TRP A 65 1.09 9.62 3.71
N LEU A 66 2.24 8.97 3.82
CA LEU A 66 2.38 7.55 4.04
C LEU A 66 2.93 7.30 5.43
N PHE A 67 2.35 6.34 6.12
CA PHE A 67 2.75 5.96 7.46
C PHE A 67 3.01 4.48 7.57
N TRP A 68 3.89 4.12 8.49
CA TRP A 68 4.11 2.74 8.92
C TRP A 68 4.54 2.77 10.39
N HIS A 69 4.50 1.62 11.04
CA HIS A 69 4.90 1.51 12.43
C HIS A 69 5.82 0.32 12.65
N GLY A 70 6.45 0.27 13.83
CA GLY A 70 7.23 -0.89 14.26
C GLY A 70 7.77 -0.72 15.67
N SER A 71 8.53 -1.71 16.14
CA SER A 71 9.09 -1.69 17.49
C SER A 71 10.03 -0.49 17.70
N SER A 72 9.95 0.13 18.88
CA SER A 72 10.89 1.17 19.32
C SER A 72 12.34 0.67 19.47
N ALA A 73 12.56 -0.64 19.49
CA ALA A 73 13.89 -1.25 19.47
C ALA A 73 14.50 -1.34 18.06
N SER A 74 13.71 -1.13 16.99
CA SER A 74 14.13 -1.35 15.61
C SER A 74 15.30 -0.47 15.19
N ARG A 75 16.41 -1.11 14.78
CA ARG A 75 17.59 -0.43 14.23
C ARG A 75 17.24 0.39 12.99
N MET A 76 16.34 -0.10 12.15
CA MET A 76 15.83 0.61 10.96
C MET A 76 15.19 1.95 11.36
N LEU A 77 14.29 1.93 12.33
CA LEU A 77 13.48 3.08 12.68
C LEU A 77 14.29 4.16 13.43
N LYS A 78 15.25 3.74 14.26
CA LYS A 78 16.12 4.67 15.01
C LYS A 78 16.97 5.58 14.11
N ASN A 79 17.33 5.12 12.92
CA ASN A 79 18.13 5.91 11.97
C ASN A 79 17.33 7.00 11.25
N GLN A 80 16.02 7.11 11.48
CA GLN A 80 15.13 8.06 10.78
C GLN A 80 14.94 9.39 11.53
N LYS A 81 15.56 9.53 12.72
CA LYS A 81 15.38 10.70 13.60
C LYS A 81 15.83 12.04 12.96
N ALA A 82 16.77 12.01 12.03
CA ALA A 82 17.27 13.20 11.33
C ALA A 82 16.57 13.49 9.99
N GLY A 83 15.57 12.69 9.62
CA GLY A 83 15.05 12.64 8.25
C GLY A 83 15.86 11.69 7.39
N LEU A 84 15.22 10.63 6.88
CA LEU A 84 15.87 9.63 6.03
C LEU A 84 15.20 9.61 4.65
N PRO A 85 15.93 9.83 3.55
CA PRO A 85 15.38 9.60 2.21
C PRO A 85 15.02 8.12 2.05
N VAL A 86 13.76 7.85 1.69
CA VAL A 86 13.27 6.49 1.49
C VAL A 86 12.47 6.39 0.18
N CYS A 87 12.29 5.15 -0.27
CA CYS A 87 11.36 4.79 -1.33
C CYS A 87 10.38 3.73 -0.79
N LEU A 88 9.11 4.08 -0.65
CA LEU A 88 8.06 3.12 -0.34
C LEU A 88 7.49 2.57 -1.64
N THR A 89 7.50 1.24 -1.77
CA THR A 89 7.02 0.54 -2.97
C THR A 89 5.88 -0.41 -2.63
N VAL A 90 4.83 -0.36 -3.44
CA VAL A 90 3.74 -1.34 -3.48
C VAL A 90 3.70 -1.95 -4.86
N ALA A 91 3.47 -3.27 -4.95
CA ALA A 91 3.28 -3.98 -6.21
C ALA A 91 2.24 -5.08 -6.08
N HIS A 92 1.38 -5.20 -7.09
CA HIS A 92 0.36 -6.22 -7.26
C HIS A 92 0.65 -7.02 -8.52
N LEU A 93 0.58 -8.35 -8.44
CA LEU A 93 0.63 -9.25 -9.60
C LEU A 93 -0.81 -9.61 -9.98
N ASP A 94 -1.25 -9.17 -11.15
CA ASP A 94 -2.64 -9.30 -11.59
C ASP A 94 -2.81 -10.39 -12.68
N GLY A 95 -1.73 -10.88 -13.28
CA GLY A 95 -1.80 -12.00 -14.22
C GLY A 95 -0.47 -12.40 -14.85
N LEU A 96 -0.37 -13.66 -15.25
CA LEU A 96 0.77 -14.22 -15.98
C LEU A 96 0.47 -14.21 -17.48
N ILE A 97 1.43 -13.78 -18.30
CA ILE A 97 1.23 -13.64 -19.75
C ILE A 97 2.11 -14.63 -20.45
N LEU A 98 1.46 -15.56 -21.13
CA LEU A 98 2.08 -16.62 -21.87
C LEU A 98 1.97 -16.28 -23.36
N ALA A 99 3.08 -15.82 -23.92
CA ALA A 99 3.21 -15.51 -25.33
C ALA A 99 3.67 -16.75 -26.12
N ARG A 100 3.63 -16.67 -27.45
CA ARG A 100 4.13 -17.74 -28.33
C ARG A 100 5.65 -17.73 -28.43
N SER A 101 6.27 -16.57 -28.19
CA SER A 101 7.72 -16.41 -28.09
C SER A 101 8.16 -16.17 -26.65
N GLY A 102 9.32 -16.75 -26.31
CA GLY A 102 9.98 -16.57 -25.02
C GLY A 102 10.18 -15.10 -24.63
N PHE A 103 10.42 -14.25 -25.63
CA PHE A 103 10.69 -12.82 -25.46
C PHE A 103 9.47 -12.01 -25.04
N HIS A 104 8.27 -12.42 -25.47
CA HIS A 104 7.02 -11.69 -25.21
C HIS A 104 6.29 -12.16 -23.94
N HIS A 105 6.84 -13.14 -23.21
CA HIS A 105 6.35 -13.49 -21.87
C HIS A 105 6.42 -12.29 -20.93
N SER A 106 5.37 -12.13 -20.12
CA SER A 106 5.25 -10.96 -19.24
C SER A 106 4.28 -11.22 -18.09
N ALA A 107 3.91 -10.14 -17.40
CA ALA A 107 2.89 -10.14 -16.35
C ALA A 107 2.04 -8.89 -16.45
N ASN A 108 0.75 -9.02 -16.11
CA ASN A 108 -0.09 -7.88 -15.74
C ASN A 108 0.20 -7.53 -14.27
N TYR A 109 0.35 -6.24 -14.00
CA TYR A 109 0.74 -5.74 -12.69
C TYR A 109 0.33 -4.28 -12.52
N ARG A 110 0.29 -3.86 -11.26
CA ARG A 110 0.23 -2.47 -10.84
C ARG A 110 1.30 -2.24 -9.78
N SER A 111 2.07 -1.18 -9.90
CA SER A 111 3.07 -0.83 -8.88
C SER A 111 3.13 0.67 -8.68
N ALA A 112 3.42 1.12 -7.47
CA ALA A 112 3.69 2.50 -7.13
C ALA A 112 5.01 2.60 -6.38
N MET A 113 5.87 3.53 -6.80
CA MET A 113 7.09 3.92 -6.08
C MET A 113 6.92 5.36 -5.61
N CYS A 114 6.96 5.57 -4.29
CA CYS A 114 6.80 6.87 -3.65
C CYS A 114 8.10 7.24 -2.94
N PHE A 115 8.64 8.41 -3.27
CA PHE A 115 9.86 8.95 -2.71
C PHE A 115 9.55 10.11 -1.78
N GLY A 116 10.32 10.18 -0.69
CA GLY A 116 10.26 11.30 0.22
C GLY A 116 11.24 11.14 1.38
N THR A 117 11.15 12.05 2.33
CA THR A 117 11.96 12.01 3.55
C THR A 117 11.12 11.52 4.73
N ALA A 118 11.44 10.34 5.23
CA ALA A 118 10.76 9.73 6.38
C ALA A 118 11.22 10.36 7.69
N ARG A 119 10.29 10.56 8.63
CA ARG A 119 10.55 11.06 9.98
C ARG A 119 9.76 10.29 11.02
N ILE A 120 10.30 10.24 12.24
CA ILE A 120 9.56 9.72 13.40
C ILE A 120 8.44 10.71 13.75
N ILE A 121 7.26 10.19 14.06
CA ILE A 121 6.16 10.95 14.67
C ILE A 121 6.35 10.90 16.19
N ASP A 122 6.97 11.95 16.72
CA ASP A 122 7.34 12.06 18.14
C ASP A 122 6.30 12.81 18.98
N ASP A 123 5.42 13.60 18.35
CA ASP A 123 4.34 14.27 19.06
C ASP A 123 3.37 13.21 19.63
N PRO A 124 3.09 13.22 20.95
CA PRO A 124 2.25 12.19 21.56
C PRO A 124 0.83 12.11 21.00
N GLN A 125 0.26 13.25 20.61
CA GLN A 125 -1.09 13.31 20.07
C GLN A 125 -1.10 12.80 18.62
N GLU A 126 -0.22 13.32 17.76
CA GLU A 126 -0.09 12.83 16.37
C GLU A 126 0.18 11.31 16.34
N LYS A 127 0.99 10.81 17.27
CA LYS A 127 1.29 9.39 17.39
C LYS A 127 0.07 8.58 17.83
N ALA A 128 -0.69 9.06 18.81
CA ALA A 128 -1.89 8.37 19.27
C ALA A 128 -2.95 8.30 18.16
N GLU A 129 -3.15 9.40 17.44
CA GLU A 129 -4.00 9.47 16.25
C GLU A 129 -3.55 8.47 15.18
N ALA A 130 -2.26 8.48 14.83
CA ALA A 130 -1.71 7.55 13.84
C ALA A 130 -1.84 6.05 14.24
N LEU A 131 -1.73 5.72 15.53
CA LEU A 131 -1.97 4.36 16.04
C LEU A 131 -3.45 3.96 15.98
N LYS A 132 -4.37 4.91 16.10
CA LYS A 132 -5.80 4.68 15.82
C LYS A 132 -6.01 4.48 14.31
N SER A 133 -5.42 5.34 13.51
CA SER A 133 -5.55 5.34 12.04
C SER A 133 -5.15 4.03 11.41
N VAL A 134 -4.04 3.41 11.81
CA VAL A 134 -3.63 2.12 11.23
C VAL A 134 -4.68 1.03 11.45
N VAL A 135 -5.45 1.08 12.53
CA VAL A 135 -6.54 0.13 12.78
C VAL A 135 -7.74 0.47 11.88
N ASP A 136 -8.25 1.71 11.97
CA ASP A 136 -9.49 2.10 11.29
C ASP A 136 -9.34 2.20 9.77
N ARG A 137 -8.14 2.47 9.29
CA ARG A 137 -7.83 2.40 7.86
C ARG A 137 -8.21 1.04 7.26
N PHE A 138 -7.89 -0.04 7.96
CA PHE A 138 -8.14 -1.40 7.46
C PHE A 138 -9.49 -1.92 7.92
N TYR A 139 -9.90 -1.53 9.12
CA TYR A 139 -11.08 -2.01 9.81
C TYR A 139 -11.91 -0.80 10.30
N PRO A 140 -12.60 -0.07 9.41
CA PRO A 140 -13.30 1.16 9.79
C PRO A 140 -14.24 0.98 10.99
N GLY A 141 -14.06 1.80 12.03
CA GLY A 141 -14.84 1.75 13.28
C GLY A 141 -14.34 0.71 14.29
N ARG A 142 -13.26 -0.01 13.99
CA ARG A 142 -12.70 -1.02 14.89
C ARG A 142 -12.00 -0.39 16.09
N ALA A 143 -11.32 0.74 15.93
CA ALA A 143 -10.59 1.35 17.04
C ALA A 143 -11.52 1.79 18.18
N ASP A 144 -12.74 2.22 17.86
CA ASP A 144 -13.71 2.73 18.85
C ASP A 144 -14.30 1.61 19.75
N ILE A 145 -14.19 0.34 19.34
CA ILE A 145 -14.64 -0.81 20.12
C ILE A 145 -13.50 -1.55 20.84
N LEU A 146 -12.25 -1.13 20.61
CA LEU A 146 -11.09 -1.65 21.31
C LEU A 146 -10.83 -0.81 22.57
N ARG A 147 -10.17 -1.39 23.56
CA ARG A 147 -9.61 -0.58 24.65
C ARG A 147 -8.55 0.37 24.09
N GLU A 148 -8.36 1.49 24.76
CA GLU A 148 -7.24 2.38 24.47
C GLU A 148 -5.90 1.66 24.68
N ASN A 149 -4.88 2.09 23.92
CA ASN A 149 -3.51 1.65 24.10
C ASN A 149 -3.00 2.11 25.47
N ASP A 150 -2.38 1.22 26.22
CA ASP A 150 -1.74 1.62 27.47
C ASP A 150 -0.42 2.39 27.20
N PRO A 151 0.12 3.12 28.19
CA PRO A 151 1.34 3.89 28.01
C PRO A 151 2.57 3.06 27.60
N GLN A 152 2.64 1.79 27.99
CA GLN A 152 3.74 0.90 27.66
C GLN A 152 3.66 0.42 26.20
N GLU A 153 2.45 0.13 25.70
CA GLU A 153 2.19 -0.19 24.29
C GLU A 153 2.54 0.99 23.38
N ALA A 154 2.12 2.20 23.77
CA ALA A 154 2.46 3.43 23.05
C ALA A 154 3.98 3.66 23.03
N LYS A 155 4.67 3.43 24.15
CA LYS A 155 6.14 3.56 24.25
C LYS A 155 6.89 2.47 23.47
N GLY A 156 6.33 1.27 23.38
CA GLY A 156 6.89 0.14 22.63
C GLY A 156 6.83 0.29 21.11
N THR A 157 5.99 1.20 20.63
CA THR A 157 5.72 1.38 19.20
C THR A 157 6.29 2.71 18.71
N MET A 158 6.94 2.71 17.55
CA MET A 158 7.31 3.92 16.81
C MET A 158 6.43 4.02 15.57
N VAL A 159 5.98 5.23 15.28
CA VAL A 159 5.25 5.57 14.05
C VAL A 159 6.17 6.44 13.21
N ILE A 160 6.22 6.15 11.92
CA ILE A 160 6.95 6.92 10.93
C ILE A 160 5.96 7.53 9.96
N GLY A 161 6.19 8.78 9.59
CA GLY A 161 5.47 9.45 8.52
C GLY A 161 6.43 9.90 7.42
N MET A 162 5.96 9.84 6.18
CA MET A 162 6.63 10.37 5.00
C MET A 162 5.60 11.04 4.10
N ARG A 163 5.81 12.32 3.78
CA ARG A 163 5.05 12.98 2.70
C ARG A 163 5.56 12.47 1.36
N ILE A 164 4.65 12.19 0.43
CA ILE A 164 5.02 11.83 -0.94
C ILE A 164 5.50 13.10 -1.66
N GLU A 165 6.80 13.18 -1.90
CA GLU A 165 7.42 14.30 -2.62
C GLU A 165 7.38 14.06 -4.14
N GLU A 166 7.69 12.84 -4.55
CA GLU A 166 7.67 12.37 -5.94
C GLU A 166 7.10 10.96 -5.96
N ALA A 167 6.30 10.62 -6.98
CA ALA A 167 5.84 9.25 -7.16
C ALA A 167 5.71 8.88 -8.63
N SER A 168 5.72 7.59 -8.90
CA SER A 168 5.30 7.03 -10.19
C SER A 168 4.56 5.73 -9.98
N ALA A 169 3.45 5.58 -10.69
CA ALA A 169 2.78 4.31 -10.88
C ALA A 169 3.22 3.69 -12.21
N LYS A 170 3.22 2.36 -12.28
CA LYS A 170 3.40 1.62 -13.54
C LYS A 170 2.40 0.48 -13.61
N ILE A 171 1.60 0.48 -14.66
CA ILE A 171 0.43 -0.39 -14.80
C ILE A 171 0.47 -1.10 -16.14
N ARG A 172 0.25 -2.41 -16.13
CA ARG A 172 0.03 -3.21 -17.33
C ARG A 172 -1.21 -4.06 -17.13
N SER A 173 -2.21 -3.85 -17.97
CA SER A 173 -3.45 -4.63 -18.05
C SER A 173 -3.73 -4.92 -19.53
N GLY A 174 -3.20 -6.03 -20.04
CA GLY A 174 -3.35 -6.39 -21.45
C GLY A 174 -3.07 -7.85 -21.74
N GLY A 175 -3.38 -8.26 -22.97
CA GLY A 175 -3.14 -9.61 -23.46
C GLY A 175 -1.70 -9.88 -23.89
N VAL A 176 -1.57 -10.93 -24.68
CA VAL A 176 -0.34 -11.30 -25.39
C VAL A 176 -0.08 -10.28 -26.51
N SER A 177 1.19 -9.98 -26.77
CA SER A 177 1.63 -9.09 -27.86
C SER A 177 2.69 -9.81 -28.69
N ASP A 178 2.29 -10.88 -29.37
CA ASP A 178 3.17 -11.64 -30.25
C ASP A 178 3.51 -10.84 -31.51
N ASP A 179 4.67 -11.15 -32.11
CA ASP A 179 5.01 -10.66 -33.43
C ASP A 179 4.18 -11.39 -34.50
N PRO A 180 3.89 -10.76 -35.67
CA PRO A 180 3.11 -11.39 -36.73
C PRO A 180 3.64 -12.76 -37.19
N ALA A 181 4.96 -12.96 -37.12
CA ALA A 181 5.62 -14.21 -37.50
C ALA A 181 5.29 -15.39 -36.56
N ASP A 182 4.88 -15.11 -35.32
CA ASP A 182 4.64 -16.14 -34.31
C ASP A 182 3.16 -16.55 -34.22
N ILE A 183 2.23 -15.80 -34.82
CA ILE A 183 0.77 -15.94 -34.62
C ILE A 183 0.25 -17.37 -34.91
N ASP A 184 0.77 -18.01 -35.96
CA ASP A 184 0.33 -19.32 -36.41
C ASP A 184 1.01 -20.49 -35.66
N ALA A 185 1.90 -20.20 -34.70
CA ALA A 185 2.54 -21.23 -33.90
C ALA A 185 1.48 -22.02 -33.11
N ALA A 186 1.55 -23.36 -33.21
CA ALA A 186 0.65 -24.29 -32.53
C ALA A 186 0.99 -24.48 -31.04
N VAL A 187 1.09 -23.37 -30.30
CA VAL A 187 1.33 -23.33 -28.84
C VAL A 187 0.24 -22.52 -28.15
N TRP A 188 -0.04 -22.84 -26.88
CA TRP A 188 -1.01 -22.07 -26.10
C TRP A 188 -0.45 -20.68 -25.77
N ALA A 189 -1.26 -19.64 -26.00
CA ALA A 189 -0.93 -18.27 -25.63
C ALA A 189 -2.16 -17.60 -24.99
N GLY A 190 -1.95 -16.85 -23.92
CA GLY A 190 -3.02 -16.24 -23.17
C GLY A 190 -2.56 -15.56 -21.88
N VAL A 191 -3.54 -15.22 -21.05
CA VAL A 191 -3.32 -14.64 -19.73
C VAL A 191 -3.93 -15.57 -18.68
N ILE A 192 -3.17 -15.86 -17.62
CA ILE A 192 -3.67 -16.52 -16.41
C ILE A 192 -3.85 -15.44 -15.36
N PRO A 193 -5.09 -15.02 -15.02
CA PRO A 193 -5.32 -14.03 -13.97
C PRO A 193 -4.76 -14.51 -12.62
N VAL A 194 -4.21 -13.57 -11.84
CA VAL A 194 -3.71 -13.82 -10.49
C VAL A 194 -4.43 -12.88 -9.53
N GLU A 195 -4.96 -13.43 -8.45
CA GLU A 195 -5.71 -12.68 -7.45
C GLU A 195 -5.41 -13.21 -6.04
N THR A 196 -5.42 -12.32 -5.05
CA THR A 196 -5.42 -12.68 -3.63
C THR A 196 -6.85 -12.58 -3.11
N ARG A 197 -7.40 -13.66 -2.55
CA ARG A 197 -8.77 -13.72 -2.03
C ARG A 197 -8.80 -13.99 -0.54
N LEU A 198 -9.79 -13.43 0.14
CA LEU A 198 -10.06 -13.68 1.55
C LEU A 198 -10.60 -15.10 1.73
N GLY A 199 -10.18 -15.76 2.81
CA GLY A 199 -10.84 -16.97 3.30
C GLY A 199 -11.96 -16.66 4.28
N THR A 200 -12.66 -17.70 4.71
CA THR A 200 -13.74 -17.60 5.70
C THR A 200 -13.17 -17.13 7.05
N PRO A 201 -13.76 -16.12 7.71
CA PRO A 201 -13.28 -15.65 9.01
C PRO A 201 -13.27 -16.77 10.06
N GLU A 202 -12.11 -16.97 10.69
CA GLU A 202 -11.93 -17.95 11.77
C GLU A 202 -12.11 -17.26 13.13
N ILE A 203 -13.13 -17.66 13.89
CA ILE A 203 -13.39 -17.13 15.22
C ILE A 203 -12.40 -17.73 16.24
N CYS A 204 -11.79 -16.87 17.06
CA CYS A 204 -10.93 -17.34 18.14
C CYS A 204 -11.75 -18.12 19.19
N PRO A 205 -11.33 -19.32 19.63
CA PRO A 205 -12.07 -20.13 20.61
C PRO A 205 -12.25 -19.48 22.00
N LYS A 206 -11.57 -18.37 22.27
CA LYS A 206 -11.68 -17.61 23.53
C LYS A 206 -12.68 -16.47 23.45
N VAL A 207 -13.30 -16.24 22.29
CA VAL A 207 -14.37 -15.25 22.14
C VAL A 207 -15.57 -15.74 22.97
N PRO A 208 -16.13 -14.91 23.87
CA PRO A 208 -17.28 -15.30 24.68
C PRO A 208 -18.49 -15.72 23.84
N ASP A 209 -19.31 -16.61 24.39
CA ASP A 209 -20.55 -17.04 23.76
C ASP A 209 -21.46 -15.85 23.42
N GLY A 210 -22.06 -15.88 22.24
CA GLY A 210 -22.96 -14.82 21.75
C GLY A 210 -22.27 -13.62 21.09
N VAL A 211 -20.93 -13.52 21.13
CA VAL A 211 -20.20 -12.52 20.34
C VAL A 211 -20.09 -12.99 18.90
N THR A 212 -20.72 -12.24 17.99
CA THR A 212 -20.77 -12.56 16.55
C THR A 212 -19.77 -11.75 15.74
N TYR A 213 -19.60 -12.13 14.47
CA TYR A 213 -18.84 -11.35 13.51
C TYR A 213 -19.43 -9.94 13.38
N PRO A 214 -18.64 -8.86 13.51
CA PRO A 214 -19.17 -7.53 13.65
C PRO A 214 -19.60 -6.91 12.31
N ASP A 215 -20.71 -6.18 12.31
CA ASP A 215 -21.31 -5.60 11.10
C ASP A 215 -20.38 -4.61 10.37
N HIS A 216 -19.52 -3.88 11.08
CA HIS A 216 -18.55 -2.95 10.46
C HIS A 216 -17.49 -3.66 9.61
N LEU A 217 -17.36 -4.98 9.73
CA LEU A 217 -16.50 -5.81 8.88
C LEU A 217 -17.28 -6.57 7.80
N ALA A 218 -18.55 -6.26 7.56
CA ALA A 218 -19.40 -7.00 6.62
C ALA A 218 -18.85 -7.08 5.18
N HIS A 219 -17.92 -6.21 4.78
CA HIS A 219 -17.24 -6.26 3.49
C HIS A 219 -16.09 -7.26 3.41
N PHE A 220 -15.58 -7.76 4.54
CA PHE A 220 -14.58 -8.84 4.59
C PHE A 220 -15.27 -10.22 4.46
N GLN A 221 -15.66 -10.57 3.24
CA GLN A 221 -16.39 -11.79 2.94
C GLN A 221 -15.48 -12.84 2.28
N ASP A 222 -15.78 -14.12 2.55
CA ASP A 222 -15.10 -15.25 1.91
C ASP A 222 -15.12 -15.12 0.38
N GLY A 223 -13.99 -15.41 -0.23
CA GLY A 223 -13.81 -15.35 -1.68
C GLY A 223 -13.67 -13.95 -2.26
N ARG A 224 -13.92 -12.85 -1.54
CA ARG A 224 -13.68 -11.50 -2.08
C ARG A 224 -12.21 -11.24 -2.33
N ARG A 225 -11.89 -10.44 -3.36
CA ARG A 225 -10.52 -10.02 -3.64
C ARG A 225 -10.04 -9.05 -2.55
N LEU A 226 -8.84 -9.27 -2.06
CA LEU A 226 -8.25 -8.46 -0.99
C LEU A 226 -8.09 -7.00 -1.41
N ASP A 227 -7.67 -6.73 -2.65
CA ASP A 227 -7.46 -5.37 -3.14
C ASP A 227 -8.75 -4.55 -3.12
N GLU A 228 -9.86 -5.12 -3.60
CA GLU A 228 -11.18 -4.49 -3.56
C GLU A 228 -11.65 -4.18 -2.13
N VAL A 229 -11.43 -5.12 -1.20
CA VAL A 229 -11.81 -4.94 0.21
C VAL A 229 -10.99 -3.83 0.86
N LEU A 230 -9.69 -3.75 0.57
CA LEU A 230 -8.80 -2.72 1.12
C LEU A 230 -9.10 -1.33 0.55
N THR A 231 -9.44 -1.23 -0.75
CA THR A 231 -9.92 0.00 -1.37
C THR A 231 -11.26 0.44 -0.77
N GLN A 232 -12.19 -0.50 -0.54
CA GLN A 232 -13.45 -0.20 0.13
C GLN A 232 -13.22 0.29 1.58
N SER A 233 -12.29 -0.34 2.32
CA SER A 233 -11.90 0.14 3.67
C SER A 233 -11.31 1.55 3.64
N GLN A 234 -10.46 1.90 2.66
CA GLN A 234 -9.95 3.28 2.50
C GLN A 234 -11.11 4.28 2.35
N ALA A 235 -12.05 4.01 1.44
CA ALA A 235 -13.15 4.92 1.16
C ALA A 235 -14.06 5.11 2.38
N LEU A 236 -14.31 4.03 3.15
CA LEU A 236 -15.05 4.11 4.40
C LEU A 236 -14.29 4.90 5.47
N TYR A 237 -12.97 4.73 5.55
CA TYR A 237 -12.09 5.45 6.46
C TYR A 237 -12.08 6.96 6.17
N GLU A 238 -11.84 7.37 4.91
CA GLU A 238 -11.84 8.78 4.50
C GLU A 238 -13.20 9.45 4.77
N LYS A 239 -14.30 8.75 4.45
CA LYS A 239 -15.65 9.24 4.74
C LYS A 239 -15.91 9.42 6.24
N ALA A 240 -15.27 8.64 7.10
CA ALA A 240 -15.37 8.81 8.55
C ALA A 240 -14.60 10.05 9.01
N LEU A 241 -13.40 10.30 8.46
CA LEU A 241 -12.61 11.49 8.74
C LEU A 241 -13.30 12.80 8.31
N GLU A 242 -14.08 12.78 7.23
CA GLU A 242 -14.88 13.94 6.79
C GLU A 242 -16.03 14.31 7.74
N ARG A 243 -16.42 13.38 8.63
CA ARG A 243 -17.56 13.53 9.55
C ARG A 243 -17.16 13.92 10.97
N SER A 244 -15.88 13.75 11.32
CA SER A 244 -15.29 14.10 12.61
C SER A 244 -14.81 15.54 12.64
#